data_AF-A0A133YJ43-F1
#
_entry.id   AF-A0A133YJ43-F1
#
_cell.length_a   1.000
_cell.length_b   1.000
_cell.length_c   1.000
_cell.angle_alpha   90.00
_cell.angle_beta   90.00
_cell.angle_gamma   90.00
#
_symmetry.space_group_name_H-M   'P 1'
#
loop_
_entity.id
_entity.type
_entity.pdbx_description
1 polymer ?
#
loop_
_entity_poly.entity_id
_entity_poly.type
_entity_poly.pdbx_seq_one_letter_code
_entity_poly.pdbx_strand_id
1 'polypeptide(L)'
;MKTKKYLISAMALLLMATMGACSAKPADKKEAKKTEEKKEEKKDEKKEEKKDPASKEEKEATVAVLEEQKALELAIPTNTDADKKSIESKYKSLIDSVKEDKLSKAEVLKLKAGSEKYIKSVKAAQGKGEKKDKK
;
A
#
# COMPACT_ATOMS: atom_id res chain seq x y z
N MET A 1 6.78 -27.77 22.36
CA MET A 1 6.60 -26.31 22.59
C MET A 1 7.81 -25.59 21.96
N LYS A 2 7.76 -24.51 21.19
CA LYS A 2 6.83 -23.38 21.10
C LYS A 2 6.81 -22.82 19.65
N THR A 3 5.59 -22.54 19.16
CA THR A 3 5.19 -21.47 18.22
C THR A 3 6.02 -21.20 16.95
N LYS A 4 5.62 -21.83 15.83
CA LYS A 4 5.86 -21.35 14.46
C LYS A 4 4.52 -21.15 13.73
N LYS A 5 3.69 -20.16 14.11
CA LYS A 5 2.37 -19.92 13.47
C LYS A 5 1.91 -18.45 13.35
N TYR A 6 2.78 -17.45 13.51
CA TYR A 6 2.34 -16.03 13.52
C TYR A 6 2.97 -15.12 12.46
N LEU A 7 3.28 -15.64 11.27
CA LEU A 7 3.77 -14.80 10.15
C LEU A 7 2.77 -14.66 8.99
N ILE A 8 1.65 -15.38 9.01
CA ILE A 8 0.67 -15.37 7.90
C ILE A 8 -0.54 -14.44 8.18
N SER A 9 -0.65 -13.85 9.37
CA SER A 9 -1.89 -13.18 9.78
C SER A 9 -2.07 -11.72 9.30
N ALA A 10 -1.03 -11.05 8.79
CA ALA A 10 -1.16 -9.63 8.40
C ALA A 10 -1.56 -9.43 6.93
N MET A 11 -1.19 -10.36 6.04
CA MET A 11 -1.48 -10.26 4.61
C MET A 11 -2.91 -10.69 4.25
N ALA A 12 -3.56 -11.49 5.11
CA ALA A 12 -4.93 -11.98 4.89
C ALA A 12 -6.02 -10.97 5.28
N LEU A 13 -5.75 -10.04 6.19
CA LEU A 13 -6.76 -9.05 6.62
C LEU A 13 -7.09 -8.01 5.53
N LEU A 14 -6.23 -7.84 4.52
CA LEU A 14 -6.47 -6.92 3.41
C LEU A 14 -7.38 -7.51 2.31
N LEU A 15 -7.50 -8.84 2.24
CA LEU A 15 -8.27 -9.53 1.19
C LEU A 15 -9.78 -9.68 1.50
N MET A 16 -10.18 -9.59 2.77
CA MET A 16 -11.59 -9.77 3.15
C MET A 16 -12.43 -8.49 3.10
N ALA A 17 -11.83 -7.34 2.79
CA ALA A 17 -12.56 -6.07 2.64
C ALA A 17 -13.27 -5.93 1.26
N THR A 18 -13.06 -6.84 0.32
CA THR A 18 -13.63 -6.77 -1.04
C THR A 18 -14.85 -7.67 -1.27
N MET A 19 -15.26 -8.48 -0.29
CA MET A 19 -16.39 -9.42 -0.44
C MET A 19 -17.63 -9.06 0.40
N GLY A 20 -17.84 -7.76 0.64
CA GLY A 20 -18.95 -7.23 1.43
C GLY A 20 -20.02 -6.49 0.63
N ALA A 21 -20.48 -7.02 -0.51
CA ALA A 21 -21.73 -6.58 -1.15
C ALA A 21 -22.31 -7.70 -2.03
N CYS A 22 -22.70 -8.81 -1.42
CA CYS A 22 -23.65 -9.74 -2.02
C CYS A 22 -24.75 -10.05 -1.01
N SER A 23 -25.88 -9.37 -1.19
CA SER A 23 -27.20 -9.68 -0.64
C SER A 23 -28.17 -9.03 -1.62
N ALA A 24 -29.03 -9.70 -2.38
CA ALA A 24 -29.48 -11.08 -2.31
C ALA A 24 -30.09 -11.53 -3.66
N LYS A 25 -29.77 -12.79 -4.04
CA LYS A 25 -30.64 -13.87 -4.59
C LYS A 25 -31.50 -13.67 -5.87
N PRO A 26 -31.93 -14.77 -6.55
CA PRO A 26 -31.30 -16.09 -6.76
C PRO A 26 -31.40 -16.58 -8.24
N ALA A 27 -30.95 -17.81 -8.46
CA ALA A 27 -31.36 -18.77 -9.51
C ALA A 27 -30.38 -19.03 -10.68
N ASP A 28 -29.87 -20.27 -10.63
CA ASP A 28 -29.71 -21.25 -11.70
C ASP A 28 -29.03 -20.90 -13.04
N LYS A 29 -27.98 -21.70 -13.28
CA LYS A 29 -27.60 -22.33 -14.56
C LYS A 29 -26.85 -21.51 -15.60
N LYS A 30 -25.59 -21.93 -15.71
CA LYS A 30 -24.94 -22.44 -16.93
C LYS A 30 -24.68 -21.47 -18.09
N GLU A 31 -23.40 -21.53 -18.47
CA GLU A 31 -22.93 -21.59 -19.85
C GLU A 31 -22.81 -20.28 -20.65
N ALA A 32 -21.55 -19.99 -20.94
CA ALA A 32 -21.03 -19.78 -22.28
C ALA A 32 -21.33 -18.46 -23.01
N LYS A 33 -20.20 -17.87 -23.41
CA LYS A 33 -19.94 -17.22 -24.70
C LYS A 33 -20.53 -15.83 -24.94
N LYS A 34 -19.56 -14.97 -25.30
CA LYS A 34 -19.52 -14.12 -26.50
C LYS A 34 -20.20 -12.73 -26.45
N THR A 35 -19.31 -11.76 -26.71
CA THR A 35 -19.42 -10.80 -27.83
C THR A 35 -20.14 -9.47 -27.56
N GLU A 36 -19.33 -8.42 -27.78
CA GLU A 36 -19.58 -7.08 -28.30
C GLU A 36 -20.66 -6.13 -27.72
N GLU A 37 -20.17 -4.89 -27.63
CA GLU A 37 -20.84 -3.63 -27.94
C GLU A 37 -21.99 -3.13 -27.04
N LYS A 38 -21.61 -2.10 -26.28
CA LYS A 38 -22.03 -0.69 -26.50
C LYS A 38 -23.27 -0.20 -25.75
N LYS A 39 -23.08 1.02 -25.20
CA LYS A 39 -24.09 2.01 -24.75
C LYS A 39 -24.85 1.59 -23.48
N GLU A 40 -25.16 2.45 -22.52
CA GLU A 40 -25.27 3.90 -22.49
C GLU A 40 -25.32 4.30 -20.99
N GLU A 41 -24.83 5.49 -20.68
CA GLU A 41 -25.26 6.32 -19.54
C GLU A 41 -25.38 5.67 -18.14
N LYS A 42 -24.33 5.85 -17.33
CA LYS A 42 -24.54 6.22 -15.93
C LYS A 42 -23.67 7.41 -15.57
N LYS A 43 -24.28 8.57 -15.77
CA LYS A 43 -24.04 9.81 -15.03
C LYS A 43 -24.17 9.49 -13.53
N ASP A 44 -23.07 9.09 -12.92
CA ASP A 44 -22.93 9.18 -11.47
C ASP A 44 -22.02 10.38 -11.24
N GLU A 45 -22.62 11.41 -10.66
CA GLU A 45 -21.96 12.63 -10.20
C GLU A 45 -20.80 12.22 -9.29
N LYS A 46 -19.62 12.03 -9.89
CA LYS A 46 -18.36 12.04 -9.18
C LYS A 46 -18.22 13.44 -8.65
N LYS A 47 -18.79 13.63 -7.45
CA LYS A 47 -18.52 14.69 -6.51
C LYS A 47 -17.05 15.06 -6.73
N GLU A 48 -16.83 16.20 -7.38
CA GLU A 48 -15.56 16.89 -7.33
C GLU A 48 -15.34 17.22 -5.84
N GLU A 49 -14.93 16.23 -5.06
CA GLU A 49 -13.94 16.50 -4.04
C GLU A 49 -12.84 17.19 -4.82
N LYS A 50 -12.82 18.53 -4.70
CA LYS A 50 -11.66 19.33 -5.06
C LYS A 50 -10.49 18.56 -4.52
N LYS A 51 -9.76 17.88 -5.42
CA LYS A 51 -8.50 17.24 -5.10
C LYS A 51 -7.57 18.40 -4.88
N ASP A 52 -7.65 19.01 -3.70
CA ASP A 52 -6.65 19.97 -3.30
C ASP A 52 -5.32 19.22 -3.40
N PRO A 53 -4.43 19.62 -4.31
CA PRO A 53 -3.14 18.97 -4.42
C PRO A 53 -2.40 19.20 -3.10
N ALA A 54 -1.61 18.21 -2.68
CA ALA A 54 -0.72 18.41 -1.56
C ALA A 54 0.20 19.61 -1.84
N SER A 55 0.50 20.40 -0.82
CA SER A 55 1.51 21.46 -0.95
C SER A 55 2.87 20.85 -1.33
N LYS A 56 3.73 21.65 -1.95
CA LYS A 56 5.09 21.21 -2.31
C LYS A 56 5.84 20.66 -1.10
N GLU A 57 5.69 21.30 0.06
CA GLU A 57 6.30 20.86 1.32
C GLU A 57 5.74 19.50 1.80
N GLU A 58 4.43 19.29 1.72
CA GLU A 58 3.81 18.00 2.06
C GLU A 58 4.28 16.87 1.13
N LYS A 59 4.45 17.16 -0.17
CA LYS A 59 5.00 16.21 -1.14
C LYS A 59 6.46 15.88 -0.85
N GLU A 60 7.30 16.88 -0.66
CA GLU A 60 8.73 16.69 -0.36
C GLU A 60 8.93 15.90 0.94
N ALA A 61 8.18 16.24 1.99
CA ALA A 61 8.20 15.48 3.24
C ALA A 61 7.75 14.02 3.02
N THR A 62 6.72 13.78 2.20
CA THR A 62 6.25 12.42 1.91
C THR A 62 7.29 11.64 1.10
N VAL A 63 7.92 12.27 0.10
CA VAL A 63 8.99 11.65 -0.69
C VAL A 63 10.18 11.28 0.18
N ALA A 64 10.62 12.16 1.09
CA ALA A 64 11.73 11.87 2.00
C ALA A 64 11.45 10.64 2.88
N VAL A 65 10.25 10.54 3.44
CA VAL A 65 9.84 9.38 4.25
C VAL A 65 9.74 8.11 3.40
N LEU A 66 9.25 8.19 2.16
CA LEU A 66 9.21 7.05 1.24
C LEU A 66 10.61 6.57 0.84
N GLU A 67 11.56 7.48 0.62
CA GLU A 67 12.96 7.13 0.34
C GLU A 67 13.64 6.47 1.54
N GLU A 68 13.35 6.94 2.76
CA GLU A 68 13.83 6.30 3.98
C GLU A 68 13.24 4.89 4.16
N GLN A 69 11.93 4.73 3.95
CA GLN A 69 11.28 3.42 4.00
C GLN A 69 11.88 2.47 2.97
N LYS A 70 12.08 2.94 1.73
CA LYS A 70 12.75 2.18 0.66
C LYS A 70 14.13 1.71 1.10
N ALA A 71 14.93 2.58 1.70
CA ALA A 71 16.27 2.22 2.15
C ALA A 71 16.25 1.12 3.23
N LEU A 72 15.29 1.18 4.16
CA LEU A 72 15.10 0.14 5.18
C LEU A 72 14.69 -1.20 4.56
N GLU A 73 13.78 -1.19 3.58
CA GLU A 73 13.38 -2.40 2.87
C GLU A 73 14.55 -2.98 2.05
N LEU A 74 15.34 -2.16 1.37
CA LEU A 74 16.51 -2.61 0.62
C LEU A 74 17.62 -3.16 1.52
N ALA A 75 17.72 -2.66 2.75
CA ALA A 75 18.69 -3.12 3.75
C ALA A 75 18.34 -4.49 4.36
N ILE A 76 17.17 -5.07 4.06
CA ILE A 76 16.81 -6.40 4.55
C ILE A 76 17.74 -7.44 3.88
N PRO A 77 18.56 -8.17 4.65
CA PRO A 77 19.58 -9.05 4.09
C PRO A 77 19.01 -10.26 3.35
N THR A 78 17.75 -10.62 3.60
CA THR A 78 17.07 -11.73 2.92
C THR A 78 16.50 -11.36 1.55
N ASN A 79 16.56 -10.09 1.13
CA ASN A 79 16.03 -9.68 -0.17
C ASN A 79 16.95 -10.10 -1.30
N THR A 80 16.39 -10.78 -2.30
CA THR A 80 17.08 -11.13 -3.54
C THR A 80 17.25 -9.90 -4.44
N ASP A 81 18.07 -10.01 -5.49
CA ASP A 81 18.21 -8.92 -6.47
C ASP A 81 16.90 -8.62 -7.22
N ALA A 82 16.07 -9.64 -7.42
CA ALA A 82 14.73 -9.47 -7.99
C ALA A 82 13.82 -8.68 -7.03
N ASP A 83 13.87 -8.98 -5.73
CA ASP A 83 13.11 -8.25 -4.71
C ASP A 83 13.56 -6.79 -4.65
N LYS A 84 14.88 -6.53 -4.65
CA LYS A 84 15.44 -5.18 -4.64
C LYS A 84 14.99 -4.36 -5.85
N LYS A 85 15.06 -4.93 -7.06
CA LYS A 85 14.54 -4.28 -8.28
C LYS A 85 13.04 -4.02 -8.19
N SER A 86 12.27 -4.96 -7.64
CA SER A 86 10.82 -4.77 -7.44
C SER A 86 10.53 -3.63 -6.46
N ILE A 87 11.26 -3.57 -5.35
CA ILE A 87 11.18 -2.48 -4.36
C ILE A 87 11.51 -1.14 -5.02
N GLU A 88 12.63 -1.05 -5.75
CA GLU A 88 13.01 0.16 -6.47
C GLU A 88 11.94 0.65 -7.44
N SER A 89 11.38 -0.27 -8.24
CA SER A 89 10.31 0.05 -9.18
C SER A 89 9.05 0.54 -8.47
N LYS A 90 8.62 -0.11 -7.38
CA LYS A 90 7.43 0.29 -6.60
C LYS A 90 7.58 1.70 -6.04
N TYR A 91 8.70 1.98 -5.38
CA TYR A 91 8.93 3.30 -4.78
C TYR A 91 9.12 4.39 -5.84
N LYS A 92 9.75 4.09 -6.96
CA LYS A 92 9.85 5.03 -8.09
C LYS A 92 8.46 5.45 -8.58
N SER A 93 7.59 4.48 -8.89
CA SER A 93 6.22 4.78 -9.35
C SER A 93 5.39 5.54 -8.30
N LEU A 94 5.55 5.22 -7.01
CA LEU A 94 4.85 5.89 -5.94
C LEU A 94 5.32 7.35 -5.75
N ILE A 95 6.64 7.57 -5.75
CA ILE A 95 7.24 8.91 -5.66
C ILE A 95 6.84 9.76 -6.87
N ASP A 96 6.86 9.19 -8.08
CA ASP A 96 6.42 9.89 -9.29
C ASP A 96 4.94 10.28 -9.17
N SER A 97 4.09 9.40 -8.61
CA SER A 97 2.67 9.71 -8.38
C SER A 97 2.44 10.84 -7.36
N VAL A 98 3.29 10.96 -6.34
CA VAL A 98 3.27 12.07 -5.38
C VAL A 98 3.73 13.37 -6.05
N LYS A 99 4.77 13.31 -6.90
CA LYS A 99 5.33 14.48 -7.60
C LYS A 99 4.40 15.03 -8.68
N GLU A 100 3.74 14.14 -9.43
CA GLU A 100 2.88 14.47 -10.57
C GLU A 100 1.42 14.78 -10.18
N ASP A 101 1.13 15.02 -8.90
CA ASP A 101 -0.24 15.35 -8.43
C ASP A 101 -1.30 14.29 -8.76
N LYS A 102 -0.87 13.04 -8.96
CA LYS A 102 -1.79 11.92 -9.24
C LYS A 102 -2.57 11.50 -7.99
N LEU A 103 -2.10 11.91 -6.81
CA LEU A 103 -2.69 11.63 -5.50
C LEU A 103 -3.31 12.88 -4.88
N SER A 104 -4.45 12.72 -4.23
CA SER A 104 -5.06 13.78 -3.42
C SER A 104 -4.21 14.08 -2.18
N LYS A 105 -4.34 15.29 -1.61
CA LYS A 105 -3.69 15.65 -0.35
C LYS A 105 -3.91 14.63 0.77
N ALA A 106 -5.12 14.09 0.90
CA ALA A 106 -5.43 13.07 1.90
C ALA A 106 -4.65 11.77 1.68
N GLU A 107 -4.45 11.35 0.42
CA GLU A 107 -3.65 10.18 0.09
C GLU A 107 -2.16 10.41 0.38
N VAL A 108 -1.63 11.58 0.03
CA VAL A 108 -0.24 11.97 0.32
C VAL A 108 0.04 11.94 1.84
N LEU A 109 -0.85 12.52 2.64
CA LEU A 109 -0.71 12.52 4.10
C LEU A 109 -0.84 11.11 4.72
N LYS A 110 -1.76 10.27 4.20
CA LYS A 110 -1.89 8.88 4.64
C LYS A 110 -0.64 8.05 4.31
N LEU A 111 -0.04 8.27 3.13
CA LEU A 111 1.22 7.64 2.74
C LEU A 111 2.33 8.03 3.71
N LYS A 112 2.51 9.33 3.96
CA LYS A 112 3.49 9.84 4.93
C LYS A 112 3.34 9.18 6.29
N ALA A 113 2.13 9.23 6.88
CA ALA A 113 1.88 8.66 8.20
C ALA A 113 2.09 7.13 8.26
N GLY A 114 1.71 6.41 7.20
CA GLY A 114 1.93 4.97 7.08
C GLY A 114 3.42 4.62 7.06
N SER A 115 4.19 5.36 6.26
CA SER A 115 5.63 5.16 6.11
C SER A 115 6.40 5.54 7.38
N GLU A 116 6.05 6.64 8.05
CA GLU A 116 6.63 7.02 9.36
C GLU A 116 6.39 5.93 10.41
N LYS A 117 5.18 5.35 10.44
CA LYS A 117 4.84 4.26 11.36
C LYS A 117 5.68 3.01 11.08
N TYR A 118 5.87 2.65 9.80
CA TYR A 118 6.74 1.55 9.41
C TYR A 118 8.18 1.79 9.88
N ILE A 119 8.77 2.94 9.51
CA ILE A 119 10.13 3.34 9.86
C ILE A 119 10.34 3.26 11.37
N LYS A 120 9.43 3.85 12.14
CA LYS A 120 9.48 3.83 13.61
C LYS A 120 9.46 2.40 14.15
N SER A 121 8.65 1.51 13.57
CA SER A 121 8.57 0.11 13.99
C SER A 121 9.85 -0.67 13.68
N VAL A 122 10.45 -0.45 12.50
CA VAL A 122 11.71 -1.09 12.09
C VAL A 122 12.87 -0.61 12.96
N LYS A 123 13.00 0.72 13.15
CA LYS A 123 14.03 1.29 14.03
C LYS A 123 13.88 0.82 15.47
N ALA A 124 12.65 0.73 15.99
CA ALA A 124 12.40 0.19 17.32
C ALA A 124 12.74 -1.30 17.45
N ALA A 125 12.57 -2.09 16.39
CA ALA A 125 12.99 -3.49 16.37
C ALA A 125 14.51 -3.63 16.32
N GLN A 126 15.19 -2.81 15.52
CA GLN A 126 16.66 -2.78 15.42
C GLN A 126 17.31 -2.33 16.74
N GLY A 127 16.81 -1.26 17.37
CA GLY A 127 17.33 -0.76 18.65
C GLY A 127 17.06 -1.67 19.86
N LYS A 128 16.14 -2.63 19.75
CA LYS A 128 15.90 -3.65 20.79
C LYS A 128 16.89 -4.82 20.71
N GLY A 129 17.64 -4.96 19.62
CA GLY A 129 18.67 -5.99 19.46
C GLY A 129 19.91 -5.78 20.33
N GLU A 130 20.28 -4.53 20.62
CA GLU A 130 21.52 -4.21 21.35
C GLU A 130 21.47 -4.39 22.88
N LYS A 131 20.29 -4.56 23.49
CA LYS A 131 20.17 -4.65 24.96
C LYS A 131 20.12 -6.07 25.53
N LYS A 132 20.44 -7.10 24.75
CA LYS A 132 20.25 -8.50 25.17
C LYS A 132 21.49 -9.38 25.21
N ASP A 133 22.70 -8.83 25.39
CA ASP A 133 23.88 -9.63 25.75
C ASP A 133 24.70 -8.92 26.84
N LYS A 134 24.17 -8.94 28.06
CA LYS A 134 24.94 -8.67 29.28
C LYS A 134 24.30 -9.41 30.46
N LYS A 135 24.47 -10.73 30.50
CA LYS A 135 24.44 -11.48 31.76
C LYS A 135 25.23 -12.77 31.64
#